data_AF-A0A929PJL7-F1
#
_entry.id   AF-A0A929PJL7-F1
#
_cell.length_a   1.000
_cell.length_b   1.000
_cell.length_c   1.000
_cell.angle_alpha   90.00
_cell.angle_beta   90.00
_cell.angle_gamma   90.00
#
_symmetry.space_group_name_H-M   'P 1'
#
loop_
_entity.id
_entity.type
_entity.pdbx_description
1 polymer ?
#
loop_
_entity_poly.entity_id
_entity_poly.type
_entity_poly.pdbx_seq_one_letter_code
_entity_poly.pdbx_strand_id
1 'polypeptide(L)' 'MDVFEAIKERRSYRNFLPDSISEEAIEKILEAAIWAPSPLNTQPWEFVIITKDEV' A
#
# COMPACT_ATOMS: atom_id res chain seq x y z
N MET A 1 -15.21 9.02 4.95
CA MET A 1 -14.77 8.00 5.90
C MET A 1 -13.64 8.57 6.73
N ASP A 2 -13.73 8.44 8.05
CA ASP A 2 -12.62 8.78 8.95
C ASP A 2 -11.66 7.58 9.15
N VAL A 3 -10.56 7.81 9.88
CA VAL A 3 -9.53 6.78 10.12
C VAL A 3 -10.09 5.59 10.91
N PHE A 4 -10.93 5.82 11.92
CA PHE A 4 -11.44 4.74 12.77
C PHE A 4 -12.46 3.87 12.04
N GLU A 5 -13.29 4.48 11.21
CA GLU A 5 -14.23 3.80 10.32
C GLU A 5 -13.47 2.96 9.29
N ALA A 6 -12.47 3.53 8.60
CA ALA A 6 -11.64 2.80 7.63
C ALA A 6 -10.98 1.54 8.22
N ILE A 7 -10.47 1.63 9.46
CA ILE A 7 -9.85 0.50 10.15
C ILE A 7 -10.88 -0.61 10.43
N LYS A 8 -12.09 -0.26 10.89
CA LYS A 8 -13.15 -1.22 11.23
C LYS A 8 -13.73 -1.89 9.98
N GLU A 9 -13.83 -1.16 8.88
CA GLU A 9 -14.42 -1.64 7.64
C GLU A 9 -13.46 -2.45 6.78
N ARG A 10 -12.15 -2.39 7.03
CA ARG A 10 -11.14 -3.15 6.26
C ARG A 10 -11.51 -4.63 6.17
N ARG A 11 -11.52 -5.17 4.95
CA ARG A 11 -11.67 -6.60 4.63
C ARG A 11 -10.53 -7.06 3.74
N SER A 12 -10.29 -8.37 3.71
CA SER A 12 -9.34 -8.97 2.77
C SER A 12 -10.07 -9.39 1.51
N TYR A 13 -9.86 -8.64 0.42
CA TYR A 13 -10.42 -8.91 -0.89
C TYR A 13 -9.52 -9.89 -1.66
N ARG A 14 -10.13 -10.77 -2.47
CA ARG A 14 -9.44 -11.78 -3.29
C ARG A 14 -9.89 -11.81 -4.75
N ASN A 15 -10.86 -10.97 -5.11
CA ASN A 15 -11.33 -10.77 -6.47
C ASN A 15 -11.06 -9.30 -6.82
N PHE A 16 -10.33 -9.07 -7.90
CA PHE A 16 -9.92 -7.74 -8.35
C PHE A 16 -10.41 -7.49 -9.77
N LEU A 17 -10.58 -6.21 -10.11
CA LEU A 17 -10.81 -5.81 -11.50
C LEU A 17 -9.55 -6.05 -12.33
N PRO A 18 -9.67 -6.25 -13.66
CA PRO A 18 -8.51 -6.39 -14.54
C PRO A 18 -7.74 -5.07 -14.73
N ASP A 19 -8.34 -3.94 -14.35
CA ASP A 19 -7.74 -2.62 -14.47
C ASP A 19 -6.57 -2.45 -13.51
N SER A 20 -5.47 -1.91 -14.02
CA SER A 20 -4.33 -1.51 -13.20
C SER A 20 -4.65 -0.26 -12.38
N ILE A 21 -3.94 -0.10 -11.26
CA ILE A 21 -3.98 1.14 -10.47
C ILE A 21 -3.00 2.17 -11.05
N SER A 22 -3.28 3.46 -10.84
CA SER A 22 -2.38 4.54 -11.26
C SER A 22 -1.08 4.55 -10.45
N GLU A 23 -0.02 5.09 -11.05
CA GLU A 23 1.27 5.30 -10.38
C GLU A 23 1.12 6.18 -9.12
N GLU A 24 0.35 7.26 -9.21
CA GLU A 24 0.04 8.14 -8.07
C GLU A 24 -0.60 7.38 -6.88
N ALA A 25 -1.48 6.41 -7.17
CA ALA A 25 -2.08 5.59 -6.11
C ALA A 25 -1.03 4.71 -5.42
N ILE A 26 -0.07 4.17 -6.18
CA ILE A 26 1.04 3.37 -5.64
C ILE A 26 1.94 4.25 -4.77
N GLU A 27 2.35 5.42 -5.27
CA GLU A 27 3.19 6.37 -4.53
C GLU A 27 2.56 6.77 -3.20
N LYS A 28 1.26 7.09 -3.20
CA LYS A 28 0.53 7.46 -1.98
C LYS A 28 0.49 6.35 -0.94
N ILE A 29 0.41 5.09 -1.37
CA ILE A 29 0.46 3.93 -0.46
C ILE A 29 1.86 3.78 0.14
N LEU A 30 2.89 3.94 -0.68
CA LEU A 30 4.29 3.85 -0.22
C LEU A 30 4.66 4.99 0.72
N GLU A 31 4.20 6.20 0.44
CA GLU A 31 4.36 7.35 1.32
C GLU A 31 3.76 7.07 2.71
N ALA A 32 2.53 6.56 2.75
CA ALA A 32 1.90 6.18 4.02
C ALA A 32 2.69 5.08 4.76
N ALA A 33 3.30 4.15 4.04
CA ALA A 33 4.09 3.07 4.63
C ALA A 33 5.41 3.56 5.24
N ILE A 34 6.15 4.46 4.58
CA ILE A 34 7.43 4.97 5.09
C ILE A 34 7.28 5.87 6.32
N TRP A 35 6.10 6.48 6.52
CA TRP A 35 5.78 7.25 7.72
C TRP A 35 5.50 6.38 8.95
N ALA A 36 5.48 5.04 8.81
CA ALA A 36 5.41 4.16 9.96
C ALA A 36 6.65 4.32 10.85
N PRO A 37 6.50 4.33 12.19
CA PRO A 37 7.62 4.46 13.10
C PRO A 37 8.60 3.30 12.90
N SER A 38 9.91 3.60 12.92
CA SER A 38 10.97 2.61 12.84
C SER A 38 11.92 2.71 14.04
N PRO A 39 12.45 1.58 14.54
CA PRO A 39 13.41 1.59 15.64
C PRO A 39 14.61 2.45 15.28
N LEU A 40 14.95 3.44 16.12
CA LEU A 40 16.11 4.32 15.90
C LEU A 40 16.12 5.01 14.53
N ASN A 41 14.94 5.20 13.91
CA ASN A 41 14.80 5.74 12.55
C ASN A 41 15.59 4.97 11.47
N THR A 42 15.76 3.65 11.64
CA THR A 42 16.51 2.82 10.68
C THR A 42 15.84 2.72 9.32
N GLN A 43 14.53 2.99 9.23
CA GLN A 43 13.74 2.91 8.00
C GLN A 43 14.03 1.62 7.20
N PRO A 44 13.87 0.43 7.82
CA PRO A 44 14.33 -0.84 7.25
C PRO A 44 13.37 -1.38 6.17
N TRP A 45 12.59 -0.50 5.55
CA TRP A 45 11.53 -0.87 4.63
C TRP A 45 12.10 -0.95 3.21
N GLU A 46 11.91 -2.10 2.56
CA GLU A 46 12.21 -2.30 1.15
C GLU A 46 10.93 -2.74 0.44
N PHE A 47 10.57 -2.07 -0.65
CA PHE A 47 9.37 -2.36 -1.42
C PHE A 47 9.75 -2.71 -2.86
N VAL A 48 9.20 -3.82 -3.37
CA VAL A 48 9.32 -4.21 -4.78
C VAL A 48 7.91 -4.17 -5.39
N ILE A 49 7.75 -3.34 -6.42
CA ILE A 49 6.47 -3.14 -7.10
C ILE A 49 6.49 -3.99 -8.37
N ILE A 50 5.51 -4.90 -8.50
CA ILE A 50 5.34 -5.75 -9.69
C ILE A 50 4.12 -5.25 -10.43
N THR A 51 4.33 -4.68 -11.63
CA THR A 51 3.26 -4.08 -12.45
C THR A 51 3.09 -4.74 -13.82
N LYS A 52 3.95 -5.70 -14.15
CA LYS A 52 3.92 -6.43 -15.42
C LYS A 52 3.77 -7.92 -15.14
N ASP A 53 2.94 -8.58 -15.94
CA ASP A 53 2.67 -10.01 -15.86
C ASP A 53 3.71 -10.88 -16.62
N GLU A 54 4.86 -10.32 -17.00
CA GLU A 54 5.87 -11.07 -17.74
C GLU A 54 6.72 -11.95 -16.81
N VAL A 55 6.55 -13.27 -16.95
CA VAL A 55 7.51 -14.33 -16.58
C VAL A 55 7.92 -15.05 -17.85
#